data_AF-A0A031ID06-F1
#
_entry.id   AF-A0A031ID06-F1
#
_cell.length_a   1.000
_cell.length_b   1.000
_cell.length_c   1.000
_cell.angle_alpha   90.00
_cell.angle_beta   90.00
_cell.angle_gamma   90.00
#
_symmetry.space_group_name_H-M   'P 1'
#
loop_
_entity.id
_entity.type
_entity.pdbx_description
1 polymer ?
#
loop_
_entity_poly.entity_id
_entity_poly.type
_entity_poly.pdbx_seq_one_letter_code
_entity_poly.pdbx_strand_id
1 'polypeptide(L)'
;MHTIKDIMLIQDLFKMNISTLKDIATDLDIDDTTLNKHELVMRIYLEKNRFNLETISKIENRILSTKATAVSWYKLDSGLTTDEFRQLIRQSSSFDPFTETNPIQENDVTTIPELLFGSTGLSANGTFLRYIYKSGVRYEPTTTTIKTATKTAIATVYFDSDKGILEIRGDTRKAPEVVRKVAHSLRLQITMEPIKTPFEQEMGTIADQLNGQLTEATSKPELYFKDFSEDEMVSVVNVLKALDEYMQTKDTTILETHLQNASDSFMQGEAIVPFANLVLSGMETVGMAGSSEIRSLPLFSYLNPYLQHQGGFIKFPYVIENVEDTFTIRIGINSKSVVFVSQVTEDVIDFVRSRVII
;
A
#
# COMPACT_ATOMS: atom_id res chain seq x y z
N MET A 1 30.54 -7.08 3.77
CA MET A 1 29.27 -6.95 3.05
C MET A 1 28.35 -6.12 3.90
N HIS A 2 27.57 -5.22 3.31
CA HIS A 2 26.60 -4.40 4.01
C HIS A 2 25.52 -5.25 4.67
N THR A 3 25.18 -4.83 5.87
CA THR A 3 24.04 -5.27 6.66
C THR A 3 22.87 -4.28 6.51
N ILE A 4 21.71 -4.58 7.10
CA ILE A 4 20.57 -3.66 7.11
C ILE A 4 20.93 -2.31 7.75
N LYS A 5 21.78 -2.30 8.79
CA LYS A 5 22.28 -1.07 9.42
C LYS A 5 23.02 -0.17 8.42
N ASP A 6 23.81 -0.77 7.52
CA ASP A 6 24.65 -0.03 6.59
C ASP A 6 23.84 0.63 5.48
N ILE A 7 22.68 0.05 5.15
CA ILE A 7 21.75 0.57 4.13
C ILE A 7 20.62 1.43 4.70
N MET A 8 20.63 1.68 6.01
CA MET A 8 19.69 2.57 6.69
C MET A 8 19.93 4.02 6.26
N LEU A 9 18.85 4.69 5.83
CA LEU A 9 18.86 6.12 5.54
C LEU A 9 18.17 6.89 6.67
N ILE A 10 18.54 8.17 6.82
CA ILE A 10 17.97 9.03 7.86
C ILE A 10 16.43 9.14 7.76
N GLN A 11 15.89 9.14 6.54
CA GLN A 11 14.46 9.13 6.27
C GLN A 11 13.73 7.89 6.84
N ASP A 12 14.43 6.78 7.04
CA ASP A 12 13.83 5.58 7.61
C ASP A 12 13.57 5.78 9.12
N LEU A 13 14.51 6.42 9.83
CA LEU A 13 14.35 6.81 11.24
C LEU A 13 13.22 7.83 11.44
N PHE A 14 13.05 8.77 10.50
CA PHE A 14 11.93 9.73 10.54
C PHE A 14 10.54 9.06 10.53
N LYS A 15 10.43 7.85 9.98
CA LYS A 15 9.16 7.10 9.92
C LYS A 15 8.91 6.24 11.16
N MET A 16 9.87 6.14 12.08
CA MET A 16 9.70 5.39 13.32
C MET A 16 8.85 6.15 14.33
N ASN A 17 8.18 5.40 15.21
CA ASN A 17 7.46 5.94 16.36
C ASN A 17 8.43 6.61 17.34
N ILE A 18 7.97 7.69 17.99
CA ILE A 18 8.81 8.46 18.92
C ILE A 18 9.27 7.61 20.11
N SER A 19 8.43 6.71 20.63
CA SER A 19 8.80 5.81 21.72
C SER A 19 10.04 4.97 21.36
N THR A 20 10.04 4.32 20.20
CA THR A 20 11.19 3.53 19.74
C THR A 20 12.44 4.38 19.56
N LEU A 21 12.29 5.62 19.08
CA LEU A 21 13.44 6.54 18.96
C LEU A 21 14.02 6.92 20.34
N LYS A 22 13.18 7.07 21.36
CA LYS A 22 13.62 7.35 22.74
C LYS A 22 14.33 6.16 23.37
N ASP A 23 13.85 4.94 23.11
CA ASP A 23 14.52 3.72 23.57
C ASP A 23 15.93 3.62 22.96
N ILE A 24 16.06 3.88 21.64
CA ILE A 24 17.36 3.92 20.95
C ILE A 24 18.25 5.04 21.51
N ALA A 25 17.68 6.22 21.77
CA ALA A 25 18.45 7.33 22.34
C ALA A 25 19.00 6.98 23.73
N THR A 26 18.22 6.27 24.54
CA THR A 26 18.65 5.76 25.85
C THR A 26 19.82 4.79 25.70
N ASP A 27 19.75 3.85 24.75
CA ASP A 27 20.86 2.91 24.47
C ASP A 27 22.16 3.61 24.04
N LEU A 28 22.06 4.82 23.49
CA LEU A 28 23.19 5.60 22.95
C LEU A 28 23.68 6.70 23.91
N ASP A 29 23.11 6.78 25.11
CA ASP A 29 23.33 7.85 26.08
C ASP A 29 23.05 9.25 25.51
N ILE A 30 22.03 9.37 24.65
CA ILE A 30 21.58 10.65 24.08
C ILE A 30 20.48 11.22 24.97
N ASP A 31 20.71 12.37 25.58
CA ASP A 31 19.67 13.14 26.28
C ASP A 31 18.58 13.61 25.30
N ASP A 32 17.37 13.07 25.48
CA ASP A 32 16.18 13.31 24.65
C ASP A 32 15.16 14.25 25.32
N THR A 33 15.42 14.71 26.54
CA THR A 33 14.43 15.43 27.39
C THR A 33 13.88 16.71 26.77
N THR A 34 14.68 17.37 25.94
CA THR A 34 14.34 18.64 25.28
C THR A 34 14.20 18.53 23.77
N LEU A 35 14.44 17.34 23.19
CA LEU A 35 14.53 17.17 21.75
C LEU A 35 13.16 16.90 21.14
N ASN A 36 12.86 17.60 20.06
CA ASN A 36 11.76 17.20 19.19
C ASN A 36 12.16 15.98 18.34
N LYS A 37 11.17 15.31 17.74
CA LYS A 37 11.41 14.09 16.94
C LYS A 37 12.48 14.27 15.86
N HIS A 38 12.54 15.44 15.21
CA HIS A 38 13.50 15.66 14.12
C HIS A 38 14.92 15.76 14.65
N GLU A 39 15.14 16.52 15.72
CA GLU A 39 16.44 16.65 16.37
C GLU A 39 16.93 15.30 16.92
N LEU A 40 16.02 14.52 17.52
CA LEU A 40 16.31 13.18 18.02
C LEU A 40 16.79 12.25 16.91
N VAL A 41 16.09 12.21 15.77
CA VAL A 41 16.48 11.42 14.59
C VAL A 41 17.86 11.84 14.08
N MET A 42 18.13 13.14 13.97
CA MET A 42 19.44 13.63 13.51
C MET A 42 20.57 13.16 14.43
N ARG A 43 20.40 13.25 15.76
CA ARG A 43 21.41 12.78 16.72
C ARG A 43 21.62 11.27 16.64
N ILE A 44 20.54 10.49 16.63
CA ILE A 44 20.61 9.03 16.51
C ILE A 44 21.34 8.61 15.24
N TYR A 45 21.04 9.26 14.10
CA TYR A 45 21.65 8.91 12.82
C TYR A 45 23.16 9.17 12.77
N LEU A 46 23.63 10.25 13.40
CA LEU A 46 25.06 10.56 13.50
C LEU A 46 25.81 9.50 14.30
N GLU A 47 25.16 8.92 15.31
CA GLU A 47 25.72 7.87 16.16
C GLU A 47 25.50 6.45 15.62
N LYS A 48 25.07 6.26 14.36
CA LYS A 48 24.75 4.94 13.77
C LYS A 48 25.88 3.91 13.88
N ASN A 49 27.13 4.37 13.92
CA ASN A 49 28.30 3.50 14.04
C ASN A 49 28.46 2.91 15.46
N ARG A 50 27.85 3.53 16.48
CA ARG A 50 27.84 3.05 17.87
C ARG A 50 26.70 2.07 18.16
N PHE A 51 25.82 1.79 17.20
CA PHE A 51 24.72 0.86 17.42
C PHE A 51 25.28 -0.52 17.78
N ASN A 52 24.97 -0.97 19.00
CA ASN A 52 25.29 -2.31 19.47
C ASN A 52 24.24 -3.31 18.94
N LEU A 53 24.42 -4.60 19.23
CA LEU A 53 23.51 -5.64 18.75
C LEU A 53 22.06 -5.44 19.26
N GLU A 54 21.88 -4.94 20.48
CA GLU A 54 20.57 -4.70 21.07
C GLU A 54 19.84 -3.54 20.37
N THR A 55 20.54 -2.44 20.08
CA THR A 55 20.00 -1.32 19.31
C THR A 55 19.66 -1.76 17.88
N ILE A 56 20.49 -2.60 17.26
CA ILE A 56 20.24 -3.15 15.93
C ILE A 56 18.98 -4.03 15.93
N SER A 57 18.82 -4.92 16.92
CA SER A 57 17.64 -5.79 16.99
C SER A 57 16.33 -5.00 17.19
N LYS A 58 16.39 -3.85 17.86
CA LYS A 58 15.23 -2.93 18.00
C LYS A 58 14.80 -2.29 16.67
N ILE A 59 15.70 -2.18 15.68
CA ILE A 59 15.45 -1.46 14.43
C ILE A 59 15.39 -2.33 13.18
N GLU A 60 16.12 -3.45 13.10
CA GLU A 60 16.34 -4.14 11.82
C GLU A 60 15.03 -4.62 11.19
N ASN A 61 14.11 -5.13 12.03
CA ASN A 61 12.80 -5.59 11.59
C ASN A 61 11.82 -4.45 11.30
N ARG A 62 12.18 -3.18 11.51
CA ARG A 62 11.26 -2.03 11.39
C ARG A 62 11.73 -0.98 10.40
N ILE A 63 13.04 -0.86 10.19
CA ILE A 63 13.66 0.25 9.46
C ILE A 63 13.34 0.22 7.96
N LEU A 64 13.11 -0.96 7.38
CA LEU A 64 12.69 -1.13 5.99
C LEU A 64 11.18 -1.43 5.86
N SER A 65 10.47 -1.55 6.99
CA SER A 65 9.03 -1.86 7.13
C SER A 65 8.23 -0.63 7.56
N THR A 66 8.47 0.49 6.89
CA THR A 66 8.02 1.79 7.42
C THR A 66 6.55 2.09 7.15
N LYS A 67 5.94 2.86 8.07
CA LYS A 67 4.55 3.33 7.97
C LYS A 67 4.23 3.94 6.59
N ALA A 68 3.03 3.65 6.10
CA ALA A 68 2.47 4.15 4.83
C ALA A 68 3.31 3.80 3.60
N THR A 69 4.15 2.76 3.68
CA THR A 69 4.88 2.24 2.53
C THR A 69 3.96 1.29 1.77
N ALA A 70 3.79 1.55 0.48
CA ALA A 70 3.11 0.63 -0.41
C ALA A 70 4.07 -0.48 -0.83
N VAL A 71 3.56 -1.70 -0.91
CA VAL A 71 4.30 -2.89 -1.28
C VAL A 71 3.63 -3.53 -2.49
N SER A 72 4.42 -3.81 -3.52
CA SER A 72 4.00 -4.51 -4.74
C SER A 72 4.92 -5.71 -4.97
N TRP A 73 4.34 -6.85 -5.36
CA TRP A 73 5.09 -8.08 -5.56
C TRP A 73 5.11 -8.50 -7.02
N TYR A 74 6.23 -9.09 -7.42
CA TYR A 74 6.49 -9.58 -8.77
C TYR A 74 7.06 -10.99 -8.69
N LYS A 75 6.63 -11.85 -9.61
CA LYS A 75 7.17 -13.21 -9.73
C LYS A 75 8.47 -13.17 -10.53
N LEU A 76 9.47 -13.92 -10.05
CA LEU A 76 10.75 -14.11 -10.70
C LEU A 76 10.92 -15.60 -11.04
N ASP A 77 10.57 -15.98 -12.26
CA ASP A 77 10.61 -17.37 -12.72
C ASP A 77 12.00 -17.76 -13.25
N SER A 78 13.02 -17.62 -12.41
CA SER A 78 14.42 -17.82 -12.82
C SER A 78 15.17 -18.86 -12.00
N GLY A 79 14.60 -19.36 -10.90
CA GLY A 79 15.29 -20.26 -9.97
C GLY A 79 16.60 -19.69 -9.40
N LEU A 80 16.79 -18.37 -9.50
CA LEU A 80 18.02 -17.70 -9.09
C LEU A 80 18.24 -17.87 -7.60
N THR A 81 19.42 -18.35 -7.22
CA THR A 81 19.87 -18.31 -5.84
C THR A 81 20.20 -16.88 -5.43
N THR A 82 20.23 -16.64 -4.12
CA THR A 82 20.55 -15.32 -3.56
C THR A 82 21.95 -14.85 -3.95
N ASP A 83 22.93 -15.76 -4.03
CA ASP A 83 24.29 -15.43 -4.41
C ASP A 83 24.43 -15.11 -5.91
N GLU A 84 23.74 -15.86 -6.78
CA GLU A 84 23.66 -15.55 -8.21
C GLU A 84 23.00 -14.19 -8.45
N PHE A 85 21.90 -13.90 -7.75
CA PHE A 85 21.25 -12.59 -7.80
C PHE A 85 22.23 -11.48 -7.45
N ARG A 86 22.92 -11.58 -6.30
CA ARG A 86 23.93 -10.58 -5.87
C ARG A 86 25.05 -10.44 -6.89
N GLN A 87 25.55 -11.54 -7.44
CA GLN A 87 26.62 -11.53 -8.45
C GLN A 87 26.18 -10.82 -9.73
N LEU A 88 24.98 -11.07 -10.23
CA LEU A 88 24.44 -10.39 -11.41
C LEU A 88 24.27 -8.89 -11.17
N ILE A 89 23.75 -8.50 -10.01
CA ILE A 89 23.65 -7.09 -9.61
C ILE A 89 25.03 -6.42 -9.62
N ARG A 90 26.07 -7.05 -9.03
CA ARG A 90 27.46 -6.55 -9.06
C ARG A 90 27.97 -6.37 -10.49
N GLN A 91 27.79 -7.37 -11.34
CA GLN A 91 28.26 -7.35 -12.73
C GLN A 91 27.57 -6.29 -13.60
N SER A 92 26.37 -5.87 -13.22
CA SER A 92 25.61 -4.83 -13.91
C SER A 92 25.89 -3.41 -13.42
N SER A 93 26.63 -3.28 -12.31
CA SER A 93 26.90 -2.01 -11.64
C SER A 93 28.35 -1.57 -11.85
N SER A 94 28.61 -0.26 -11.82
CA SER A 94 29.97 0.29 -11.92
C SER A 94 30.76 0.24 -10.60
N PHE A 95 30.13 -0.26 -9.53
CA PHE A 95 30.66 -0.37 -8.17
C PHE A 95 30.10 -1.66 -7.53
N ASP A 96 30.63 -2.13 -6.40
CA ASP A 96 30.02 -3.24 -5.64
C ASP A 96 28.97 -2.70 -4.65
N PRO A 97 27.66 -2.80 -4.94
CA PRO A 97 26.62 -2.23 -4.09
C PRO A 97 26.52 -2.89 -2.71
N PHE A 98 27.12 -4.07 -2.53
CA PHE A 98 27.09 -4.79 -1.27
C PHE A 98 28.29 -4.48 -0.37
N THR A 99 29.21 -3.61 -0.79
CA THR A 99 30.34 -3.15 0.03
C THR A 99 30.60 -1.66 -0.09
N GLU A 100 30.05 -1.01 -1.11
CA GLU A 100 30.23 0.41 -1.41
C GLU A 100 28.88 1.10 -1.55
N THR A 101 28.86 2.40 -1.27
CA THR A 101 27.69 3.27 -1.53
C THR A 101 27.92 4.04 -2.82
N ASN A 102 26.91 4.07 -3.69
CA ASN A 102 26.96 4.88 -4.90
C ASN A 102 27.12 6.36 -4.55
N PRO A 103 28.15 7.07 -5.06
CA PRO A 103 28.42 8.46 -4.74
C PRO A 103 27.49 9.45 -5.48
N ILE A 104 26.20 9.16 -5.59
CA ILE A 104 25.21 10.03 -6.24
C ILE A 104 25.05 11.31 -5.41
N GLN A 105 25.27 12.47 -6.03
CA GLN A 105 24.95 13.76 -5.43
C GLN A 105 23.44 14.03 -5.55
N GLU A 106 22.82 14.60 -4.52
CA GLU A 106 21.36 14.82 -4.50
C GLU A 106 20.85 15.66 -5.68
N ASN A 107 21.66 16.60 -6.18
CA ASN A 107 21.33 17.46 -7.31
C ASN A 107 21.32 16.72 -8.66
N ASP A 108 22.03 15.59 -8.75
CA ASP A 108 22.16 14.79 -9.98
C ASP A 108 21.09 13.71 -10.08
N VAL A 109 20.30 13.49 -9.02
CA VAL A 109 19.24 12.47 -8.99
C VAL A 109 18.18 12.76 -10.06
N THR A 110 18.02 11.81 -10.98
CA THR A 110 17.05 11.89 -12.07
C THR A 110 15.73 11.18 -11.72
N THR A 111 14.72 11.25 -12.59
CA THR A 111 13.45 10.52 -12.43
C THR A 111 13.58 9.01 -12.65
N ILE A 112 14.73 8.56 -13.17
CA ILE A 112 15.05 7.16 -13.40
C ILE A 112 15.63 6.58 -12.11
N PRO A 113 15.15 5.42 -11.62
CA PRO A 113 15.72 4.81 -10.42
C PRO A 113 17.18 4.39 -10.59
N GLU A 114 18.00 4.77 -9.62
CA GLU A 114 19.44 4.47 -9.56
C GLU A 114 19.76 3.71 -8.27
N LEU A 115 20.56 2.65 -8.39
CA LEU A 115 20.93 1.80 -7.24
C LEU A 115 21.91 2.57 -6.33
N LEU A 116 21.57 2.70 -5.05
CA LEU A 116 22.46 3.29 -4.04
C LEU A 116 23.38 2.24 -3.41
N PHE A 117 22.79 1.15 -2.92
CA PHE A 117 23.47 0.06 -2.24
C PHE A 117 22.52 -1.14 -2.06
N GLY A 118 23.09 -2.28 -1.73
CA GLY A 118 22.40 -3.50 -1.33
C GLY A 118 22.95 -4.09 -0.04
N SER A 119 22.21 -5.00 0.57
CA SER A 119 22.61 -5.73 1.77
C SER A 119 22.04 -7.16 1.78
N THR A 120 22.54 -8.00 2.69
CA THR A 120 21.82 -9.23 3.07
C THR A 120 20.43 -8.93 3.59
N GLY A 121 19.49 -9.82 3.28
CA GLY A 121 18.20 -9.86 3.95
C GLY A 121 18.32 -10.34 5.40
N LEU A 122 17.17 -10.37 6.09
CA LEU A 122 17.06 -10.97 7.42
C LEU A 122 17.23 -12.50 7.39
N SER A 123 16.80 -13.14 6.30
CA SER A 123 17.07 -14.55 6.04
C SER A 123 18.32 -14.72 5.18
N ALA A 124 18.94 -15.89 5.25
CA ALA A 124 20.07 -16.26 4.39
C ALA A 124 19.73 -16.14 2.90
N ASN A 125 18.46 -16.38 2.56
CA ASN A 125 17.92 -16.39 1.21
C ASN A 125 17.41 -15.01 0.74
N GLY A 126 17.48 -14.00 1.62
CA GLY A 126 17.03 -12.65 1.34
C GLY A 126 18.13 -11.70 0.83
N THR A 127 17.75 -10.71 0.02
CA THR A 127 18.61 -9.58 -0.35
C THR A 127 17.80 -8.29 -0.44
N PHE A 128 18.31 -7.21 0.15
CA PHE A 128 17.74 -5.88 -0.03
C PHE A 128 18.57 -5.05 -1.00
N LEU A 129 17.90 -4.27 -1.87
CA LEU A 129 18.50 -3.20 -2.67
C LEU A 129 17.75 -1.89 -2.42
N ARG A 130 18.45 -0.77 -2.47
CA ARG A 130 17.87 0.56 -2.26
C ARG A 130 18.12 1.41 -3.49
N TYR A 131 17.04 1.92 -4.08
CA TYR A 131 17.07 2.77 -5.27
C TYR A 131 16.64 4.18 -4.91
N ILE A 132 17.33 5.19 -5.44
CA ILE A 132 16.95 6.60 -5.36
C ILE A 132 16.40 7.11 -6.68
N TYR A 133 15.43 8.01 -6.61
CA TYR A 133 14.91 8.72 -7.78
C TYR A 133 14.29 10.06 -7.38
N LYS A 134 14.16 10.96 -8.35
CA LYS A 134 13.45 12.23 -8.24
C LYS A 134 11.95 11.97 -8.29
N SER A 135 11.27 12.27 -7.19
CA SER A 135 9.82 12.15 -7.05
C SER A 135 9.07 13.45 -7.35
N GLY A 136 9.78 14.59 -7.39
CA GLY A 136 9.19 15.87 -7.73
C GLY A 136 10.12 17.04 -7.52
N VAL A 137 9.53 18.23 -7.49
CA VAL A 137 10.21 19.50 -7.19
C VAL A 137 9.39 20.23 -6.14
N ARG A 138 10.06 20.70 -5.09
CA ARG A 138 9.47 21.62 -4.11
C ARG A 138 9.77 23.04 -4.55
N TYR A 139 8.72 23.87 -4.55
CA TYR A 139 8.84 25.31 -4.75
C TYR A 139 8.73 25.98 -3.39
N GLU A 140 9.74 26.76 -3.03
CA GLU A 140 9.80 27.52 -1.79
C GLU A 140 9.72 29.02 -2.14
N PRO A 141 8.50 29.59 -2.17
CA PRO A 141 8.34 31.02 -2.39
C PRO A 141 8.89 31.79 -1.19
N THR A 142 9.75 32.75 -1.47
CA THR A 142 10.18 33.81 -0.54
C THR A 142 9.46 35.10 -0.92
N THR A 143 9.68 36.17 -0.17
CA THR A 143 9.06 37.48 -0.45
C THR A 143 9.38 38.04 -1.84
N THR A 144 10.50 37.63 -2.45
CA THR A 144 10.99 38.19 -3.73
C THR A 144 11.39 37.15 -4.77
N THR A 145 11.56 35.87 -4.40
CA THR A 145 12.04 34.81 -5.30
C THR A 145 11.37 33.47 -5.02
N ILE A 146 11.35 32.58 -6.01
CA ILE A 146 10.97 31.17 -5.81
C ILE A 146 12.23 30.33 -5.86
N LYS A 147 12.58 29.68 -4.75
CA LYS A 147 13.64 28.67 -4.74
C LYS A 147 13.05 27.32 -5.14
N THR A 148 13.79 26.55 -5.92
CA THR A 148 13.41 25.18 -6.29
C THR A 148 14.35 24.19 -5.63
N ALA A 149 13.79 23.12 -5.07
CA ALA A 149 14.55 22.02 -4.50
C ALA A 149 14.06 20.70 -5.08
N THR A 150 14.98 19.83 -5.51
CA THR A 150 14.64 18.49 -5.98
C THR A 150 14.12 17.66 -4.81
N LYS A 151 12.96 17.02 -4.99
CA LYS A 151 12.45 16.06 -4.02
C LYS A 151 12.86 14.66 -4.45
N THR A 152 13.68 14.00 -3.65
CA THR A 152 14.08 12.61 -3.86
C THR A 152 13.13 11.66 -3.11
N ALA A 153 13.09 10.41 -3.55
CA ALA A 153 12.41 9.32 -2.88
C ALA A 153 13.23 8.04 -3.03
N ILE A 154 12.95 7.07 -2.15
CA ILE A 154 13.66 5.79 -2.12
C ILE A 154 12.67 4.66 -2.32
N ALA A 155 13.03 3.72 -3.20
CA ALA A 155 12.39 2.42 -3.30
C ALA A 155 13.29 1.35 -2.68
N THR A 156 12.69 0.44 -1.92
CA THR A 156 13.38 -0.75 -1.41
C THR A 156 12.94 -1.94 -2.23
N VAL A 157 13.89 -2.73 -2.66
CA VAL A 157 13.66 -4.02 -3.31
C VAL A 157 14.07 -5.10 -2.32
N TYR A 158 13.20 -6.06 -2.08
CA TYR A 158 13.52 -7.28 -1.36
C TYR A 158 13.39 -8.47 -2.30
N PHE A 159 14.46 -9.23 -2.46
CA PHE A 159 14.48 -10.48 -3.20
C PHE A 159 14.47 -11.65 -2.22
N ASP A 160 13.56 -12.59 -2.45
CA ASP A 160 13.40 -13.81 -1.68
C ASP A 160 13.54 -15.00 -2.63
N SER A 161 14.68 -15.69 -2.57
CA SER A 161 15.01 -16.76 -3.52
C SER A 161 14.18 -18.02 -3.30
N ASP A 162 13.81 -18.34 -2.06
CA ASP A 162 12.99 -19.52 -1.73
C ASP A 162 11.60 -19.42 -2.36
N LYS A 163 11.04 -18.20 -2.33
CA LYS A 163 9.70 -17.92 -2.84
C LYS A 163 9.72 -17.47 -4.31
N GLY A 164 10.89 -17.18 -4.87
CA GLY A 164 11.04 -16.68 -6.24
C GLY A 164 10.30 -15.35 -6.47
N ILE A 165 10.31 -14.47 -5.47
CA ILE A 165 9.58 -13.19 -5.53
C ILE A 165 10.48 -11.98 -5.35
N LEU A 166 10.08 -10.91 -6.03
CA LEU A 166 10.64 -9.58 -5.87
C LEU A 166 9.57 -8.66 -5.27
N GLU A 167 9.87 -8.09 -4.12
CA GLU A 167 9.00 -7.18 -3.40
C GLU A 167 9.54 -5.75 -3.53
N ILE A 168 8.69 -4.83 -3.99
CA ILE A 168 9.03 -3.42 -4.20
C ILE A 168 8.25 -2.58 -3.20
N ARG A 169 8.98 -1.87 -2.35
CA ARG A 169 8.44 -0.99 -1.31
C ARG A 169 8.70 0.46 -1.68
N GLY A 170 7.65 1.27 -1.80
CA GLY A 170 7.78 2.69 -2.13
C GLY A 170 6.56 3.24 -2.86
N ASP A 171 6.78 4.12 -3.85
CA ASP A 171 5.72 4.62 -4.71
C ASP A 171 5.31 3.55 -5.74
N THR A 172 4.05 3.11 -5.69
CA THR A 172 3.50 2.09 -6.60
C THR A 172 3.58 2.50 -8.07
N ARG A 173 3.56 3.81 -8.36
CA ARG A 173 3.68 4.34 -9.73
C ARG A 173 5.11 4.16 -10.27
N LYS A 174 6.11 4.07 -9.38
CA LYS A 174 7.51 3.85 -9.74
C LYS A 174 7.96 2.40 -9.62
N ALA A 175 7.19 1.54 -8.96
CA ALA A 175 7.52 0.12 -8.85
C ALA A 175 7.83 -0.54 -10.21
N PRO A 176 7.07 -0.33 -11.31
CA PRO A 176 7.40 -0.92 -12.61
C PRO A 176 8.75 -0.47 -13.18
N GLU A 177 9.17 0.76 -12.93
CA GLU A 177 10.48 1.26 -13.38
C GLU A 177 11.62 0.64 -12.57
N VAL A 178 11.45 0.50 -11.27
CA VAL A 178 12.42 -0.18 -10.39
C VAL A 178 12.57 -1.65 -10.80
N VAL A 179 11.45 -2.35 -11.03
CA VAL A 179 11.46 -3.74 -11.53
C VAL A 179 12.21 -3.86 -12.85
N ARG A 180 11.96 -2.95 -13.81
CA ARG A 180 12.71 -2.95 -15.08
C ARG A 180 14.21 -2.77 -14.88
N LYS A 181 14.62 -1.93 -13.92
CA LYS A 181 16.05 -1.76 -13.57
C LYS A 181 16.65 -3.03 -13.01
N VAL A 182 15.95 -3.70 -12.08
CA VAL A 182 16.39 -5.00 -11.54
C VAL A 182 16.46 -6.05 -12.66
N ALA A 183 15.44 -6.15 -13.51
CA ALA A 183 15.40 -7.13 -14.60
C ALA A 183 16.55 -6.94 -15.59
N HIS A 184 16.86 -5.68 -15.93
CA HIS A 184 18.01 -5.34 -16.75
C HIS A 184 19.34 -5.77 -16.10
N SER A 185 19.51 -5.51 -14.80
CA SER A 185 20.68 -5.96 -14.05
C SER A 185 20.84 -7.47 -14.03
N LEU A 186 19.74 -8.21 -13.98
CA LEU A 186 19.74 -9.67 -14.04
C LEU A 186 19.92 -10.24 -15.47
N ARG A 187 20.04 -9.37 -16.49
CA ARG A 187 20.11 -9.75 -17.91
C ARG A 187 18.95 -10.63 -18.35
N LEU A 188 17.83 -10.54 -17.65
CA LEU A 188 16.65 -11.33 -17.98
C LEU A 188 16.05 -10.76 -19.26
N GLN A 189 15.92 -11.62 -20.27
CA GLN A 189 15.12 -11.34 -21.46
C GLN A 189 13.61 -11.41 -21.17
N ILE A 190 13.24 -11.87 -19.97
CA ILE A 190 11.87 -12.15 -19.54
C ILE A 190 11.30 -10.95 -18.78
N THR A 191 10.01 -10.69 -18.97
CA THR A 191 9.26 -9.69 -18.21
C THR A 191 8.98 -10.23 -16.81
N MET A 192 9.45 -9.56 -15.75
CA MET A 192 8.98 -9.85 -14.39
C MET A 192 7.49 -9.47 -14.30
N GLU A 193 6.64 -10.46 -14.03
CA GLU A 193 5.20 -10.26 -14.01
C GLU A 193 4.73 -9.82 -12.62
N PRO A 194 3.90 -8.76 -12.51
CA PRO A 194 3.28 -8.41 -11.24
C PRO A 194 2.35 -9.54 -10.79
N ILE A 195 2.37 -9.86 -9.50
CA ILE A 195 1.41 -10.80 -8.92
C ILE A 195 0.04 -10.12 -8.90
N LYS A 196 -0.94 -10.70 -9.60
CA LYS A 196 -2.30 -10.12 -9.77
C LYS A 196 -3.38 -10.88 -9.02
N THR A 197 -3.22 -12.20 -8.88
CA THR A 197 -4.24 -13.12 -8.36
C THR A 197 -4.91 -12.66 -7.06
N PRO A 198 -4.18 -12.14 -6.04
CA PRO A 198 -4.81 -11.68 -4.81
C PRO A 198 -5.72 -10.46 -5.02
N PHE A 199 -5.40 -9.62 -5.99
CA PHE A 199 -6.14 -8.40 -6.32
C PHE A 199 -7.31 -8.65 -7.29
N GLU A 200 -7.50 -9.89 -7.74
CA GLU A 200 -8.64 -10.32 -8.54
C GLU A 200 -9.73 -10.98 -7.67
N GLN A 201 -9.48 -11.14 -6.37
CA GLN A 201 -10.40 -11.71 -5.39
C GLN A 201 -11.29 -10.63 -4.75
N GLU A 202 -12.42 -11.05 -4.19
CA GLU A 202 -13.23 -10.19 -3.34
C GLU A 202 -12.45 -9.76 -2.08
N MET A 203 -12.59 -8.50 -1.71
CA MET A 203 -11.91 -7.94 -0.53
C MET A 203 -12.19 -8.71 0.76
N GLY A 204 -13.39 -9.29 0.89
CA GLY A 204 -13.75 -10.14 2.02
C GLY A 204 -12.86 -11.38 2.13
N THR A 205 -12.49 -11.98 1.00
CA THR A 205 -11.61 -13.17 0.96
C THR A 205 -10.22 -12.84 1.51
N ILE A 206 -9.68 -11.67 1.14
CA ILE A 206 -8.39 -11.18 1.65
C ILE A 206 -8.47 -10.95 3.17
N ALA A 207 -9.58 -10.38 3.65
CA ALA A 207 -9.79 -10.20 5.08
C ALA A 207 -9.81 -11.54 5.81
N ASP A 208 -10.52 -12.54 5.28
CA ASP A 208 -10.63 -13.86 5.89
C ASP A 208 -9.27 -14.61 5.91
N GLN A 209 -8.46 -14.50 4.87
CA GLN A 209 -7.10 -15.07 4.82
C GLN A 209 -6.18 -14.54 5.94
N LEU A 210 -6.41 -13.30 6.36
CA LEU A 210 -5.68 -12.64 7.44
C LEU A 210 -6.33 -12.83 8.82
N ASN A 211 -7.43 -13.59 8.91
CA ASN A 211 -8.31 -13.62 10.09
C ASN A 211 -8.70 -12.20 10.54
N GLY A 212 -8.93 -11.32 9.57
CA GLY A 212 -9.16 -9.90 9.76
C GLY A 212 -10.60 -9.48 9.53
N GLN A 213 -10.80 -8.17 9.59
CA GLN A 213 -12.07 -7.49 9.39
C GLN A 213 -11.94 -6.44 8.28
N LEU A 214 -12.87 -6.45 7.33
CA LEU A 214 -13.00 -5.38 6.34
C LEU A 214 -13.68 -4.19 7.01
N THR A 215 -12.97 -3.08 7.23
CA THR A 215 -13.52 -1.91 7.93
C THR A 215 -13.95 -0.78 7.01
N GLU A 216 -13.44 -0.79 5.78
CA GLU A 216 -13.82 0.18 4.76
C GLU A 216 -13.65 -0.43 3.37
N ALA A 217 -14.56 -0.11 2.45
CA ALA A 217 -14.44 -0.43 1.04
C ALA A 217 -14.83 0.79 0.19
N THR A 218 -14.04 1.04 -0.84
CA THR A 218 -14.34 1.98 -1.92
C THR A 218 -14.65 1.20 -3.17
N SER A 219 -15.80 1.46 -3.79
CA SER A 219 -16.29 0.69 -4.93
C SER A 219 -16.87 1.60 -6.01
N LYS A 220 -17.02 1.05 -7.22
CA LYS A 220 -17.81 1.66 -8.29
C LYS A 220 -19.03 0.79 -8.58
N PRO A 221 -20.15 1.35 -9.04
CA PRO A 221 -21.24 0.55 -9.58
C PRO A 221 -20.72 -0.34 -10.72
N GLU A 222 -21.11 -1.61 -10.73
CA GLU A 222 -20.74 -2.55 -11.82
C GLU A 222 -21.39 -2.12 -13.14
N LEU A 223 -22.66 -1.71 -13.06
CA LEU A 223 -23.39 -1.13 -14.18
C LEU A 223 -23.33 0.39 -14.11
N TYR A 224 -22.54 0.96 -15.01
CA TYR A 224 -22.52 2.40 -15.26
C TYR A 224 -23.42 2.72 -16.46
N PHE A 225 -24.63 3.18 -16.18
CA PHE A 225 -25.53 3.67 -17.22
C PHE A 225 -25.07 5.06 -17.63
N LYS A 226 -24.54 5.19 -18.85
CA LYS A 226 -23.99 6.47 -19.35
C LYS A 226 -25.05 7.54 -19.56
N ASP A 227 -26.30 7.16 -19.78
CA ASP A 227 -27.37 8.05 -20.22
C ASP A 227 -28.65 7.80 -19.41
N PHE A 228 -28.65 8.19 -18.13
CA PHE A 228 -29.91 8.38 -17.41
C PHE A 228 -30.54 9.69 -17.87
N SER A 229 -31.78 9.62 -18.35
CA SER A 229 -32.62 10.81 -18.53
C SER A 229 -32.98 11.41 -17.17
N GLU A 230 -33.31 12.71 -17.15
CA GLU A 230 -33.78 13.37 -15.94
C GLU A 230 -35.05 12.71 -15.38
N ASP A 231 -35.95 12.23 -16.25
CA ASP A 231 -37.20 11.57 -15.88
C ASP A 231 -36.96 10.23 -15.15
N GLU A 232 -35.95 9.48 -15.58
CA GLU A 232 -35.51 8.25 -14.93
C GLU A 232 -34.94 8.54 -13.53
N MET A 233 -34.08 9.55 -13.40
CA MET A 233 -33.53 9.95 -12.09
C MET A 233 -34.63 10.40 -11.11
N VAL A 234 -35.61 11.16 -11.60
CA VAL A 234 -36.78 11.57 -10.80
C VAL A 234 -37.59 10.36 -10.34
N SER A 235 -37.71 9.32 -11.18
CA SER A 235 -38.43 8.10 -10.85
C SER A 235 -37.76 7.32 -9.70
N VAL A 236 -36.42 7.22 -9.69
CA VAL A 236 -35.68 6.61 -8.56
C VAL A 236 -35.92 7.37 -7.25
N VAL A 237 -35.85 8.70 -7.29
CA VAL A 237 -36.09 9.55 -6.13
C VAL A 237 -37.52 9.39 -5.61
N ASN A 238 -38.50 9.28 -6.50
CA ASN A 238 -39.90 9.10 -6.12
C ASN A 238 -40.15 7.74 -5.44
N VAL A 239 -39.51 6.66 -5.88
CA VAL A 239 -39.59 5.36 -5.19
C VAL A 239 -38.98 5.45 -3.78
N LEU A 240 -37.83 6.10 -3.62
CA LEU A 240 -37.20 6.27 -2.30
C LEU A 240 -38.09 7.10 -1.35
N LYS A 241 -38.72 8.16 -1.85
CA LYS A 241 -39.67 8.98 -1.07
C LYS A 241 -40.93 8.19 -0.70
N ALA A 242 -41.48 7.42 -1.63
CA ALA A 242 -42.67 6.61 -1.38
C ALA A 242 -42.42 5.50 -0.34
N LEU A 243 -41.20 4.94 -0.31
CA LEU A 243 -40.78 4.01 0.75
C LEU A 243 -40.72 4.68 2.12
N ASP A 244 -40.17 5.89 2.22
CA ASP A 244 -40.15 6.66 3.48
C ASP A 244 -41.57 7.01 3.95
N GLU A 245 -42.41 7.48 3.03
CA GLU A 245 -43.81 7.79 3.32
C GLU A 245 -44.57 6.55 3.80
N TYR A 246 -44.40 5.40 3.12
CA TYR A 246 -44.99 4.13 3.55
C TYR A 246 -44.55 3.74 4.97
N MET A 247 -43.28 3.97 5.34
CA MET A 247 -42.81 3.66 6.69
C MET A 247 -43.54 4.48 7.76
N GLN A 248 -43.97 5.69 7.43
CA GLN A 248 -44.69 6.62 8.30
C GLN A 248 -46.22 6.42 8.29
N THR A 249 -46.81 6.28 7.10
CA THR A 249 -48.27 6.29 6.89
C THR A 249 -48.88 4.90 6.75
N LYS A 250 -48.07 3.90 6.38
CA LYS A 250 -48.50 2.55 5.96
C LYS A 250 -49.39 2.54 4.71
N ASP A 251 -49.41 3.62 3.93
CA ASP A 251 -50.18 3.69 2.69
C ASP A 251 -49.48 2.93 1.55
N THR A 252 -50.04 1.79 1.16
CA THR A 252 -49.51 0.95 0.07
C THR A 252 -49.79 1.52 -1.31
N THR A 253 -50.82 2.36 -1.46
CA THR A 253 -51.30 2.84 -2.77
C THR A 253 -50.30 3.78 -3.42
N ILE A 254 -49.73 4.68 -2.62
CA ILE A 254 -48.72 5.65 -3.06
C ILE A 254 -47.44 4.91 -3.47
N LEU A 255 -47.03 3.93 -2.66
CA LEU A 255 -45.86 3.10 -2.94
C LEU A 255 -46.01 2.30 -4.24
N GLU A 256 -47.14 1.61 -4.41
CA GLU A 256 -47.44 0.85 -5.64
C GLU A 256 -47.43 1.74 -6.88
N THR A 257 -48.04 2.93 -6.80
CA THR A 257 -48.08 3.88 -7.92
C THR A 257 -46.67 4.31 -8.33
N HIS A 258 -45.81 4.65 -7.36
CA HIS A 258 -44.43 5.07 -7.67
C HIS A 258 -43.55 3.92 -8.17
N LEU A 259 -43.73 2.70 -7.65
CA LEU A 259 -43.03 1.51 -8.15
C LEU A 259 -43.45 1.19 -9.58
N GLN A 260 -44.73 1.27 -9.91
CA GLN A 260 -45.22 1.04 -11.26
C GLN A 260 -44.68 2.08 -12.24
N ASN A 261 -44.73 3.36 -11.87
CA ASN A 261 -44.18 4.44 -12.71
C ASN A 261 -42.67 4.25 -12.98
N ALA A 262 -41.90 3.89 -11.96
CA ALA A 262 -40.48 3.59 -12.15
C ALA A 262 -40.28 2.36 -13.05
N SER A 263 -41.06 1.30 -12.85
CA SER A 263 -41.06 0.12 -13.73
C SER A 263 -41.30 0.52 -15.19
N ASP A 264 -42.31 1.36 -15.46
CA ASP A 264 -42.66 1.77 -16.82
C ASP A 264 -41.59 2.67 -17.47
N SER A 265 -40.86 3.46 -16.67
CA SER A 265 -39.74 4.27 -17.13
C SER A 265 -38.50 3.43 -17.45
N PHE A 266 -38.19 2.41 -16.65
CA PHE A 266 -36.95 1.63 -16.77
C PHE A 266 -37.07 0.34 -17.58
N MET A 267 -38.28 -0.20 -17.76
CA MET A 267 -38.51 -1.51 -18.40
C MET A 267 -38.95 -1.41 -19.86
N GLN A 268 -38.59 -0.34 -20.58
CA GLN A 268 -38.89 -0.22 -22.03
C GLN A 268 -38.00 -1.12 -22.94
N GLY A 269 -37.28 -2.10 -22.38
CA GLY A 269 -36.44 -3.06 -23.11
C GLY A 269 -36.38 -4.45 -22.44
N GLU A 270 -35.71 -5.42 -23.06
CA GLU A 270 -35.70 -6.85 -22.66
C GLU A 270 -34.92 -7.16 -21.35
N ALA A 271 -34.23 -6.19 -20.76
CA ALA A 271 -33.40 -6.43 -19.56
C ALA A 271 -34.03 -5.81 -18.31
N ILE A 272 -34.39 -6.66 -17.33
CA ILE A 272 -34.82 -6.23 -16.00
C ILE A 272 -33.62 -5.64 -15.26
N VAL A 273 -33.65 -4.35 -14.93
CA VAL A 273 -32.61 -3.70 -14.12
C VAL A 273 -32.98 -3.73 -12.63
N PRO A 274 -32.18 -4.37 -11.76
CA PRO A 274 -32.39 -4.33 -10.32
C PRO A 274 -32.40 -2.89 -9.77
N PHE A 275 -33.35 -2.58 -8.87
CA PHE A 275 -33.46 -1.23 -8.29
C PHE A 275 -32.17 -0.74 -7.61
N ALA A 276 -31.39 -1.65 -7.00
CA ALA A 276 -30.08 -1.31 -6.45
C ALA A 276 -29.14 -0.67 -7.48
N ASN A 277 -29.12 -1.17 -8.72
CA ASN A 277 -28.32 -0.59 -9.80
C ASN A 277 -28.81 0.80 -10.20
N LEU A 278 -30.12 1.05 -10.14
CA LEU A 278 -30.71 2.36 -10.40
C LEU A 278 -30.36 3.38 -9.31
N VAL A 279 -30.27 2.94 -8.05
CA VAL A 279 -29.81 3.79 -6.95
C VAL A 279 -28.31 4.11 -7.10
N LEU A 280 -27.53 3.13 -7.54
CA LEU A 280 -26.09 3.25 -7.70
C LEU A 280 -25.66 4.03 -8.94
N SER A 281 -26.48 4.06 -10.01
CA SER A 281 -26.13 4.69 -11.28
C SER A 281 -25.90 6.21 -11.19
N GLY A 282 -26.46 6.87 -10.18
CA GLY A 282 -26.19 8.27 -9.86
C GLY A 282 -24.87 8.51 -9.13
N MET A 283 -24.10 7.47 -8.81
CA MET A 283 -22.88 7.55 -8.00
C MET A 283 -21.64 7.14 -8.80
N GLU A 284 -20.67 8.04 -8.93
CA GLU A 284 -19.37 7.69 -9.55
C GLU A 284 -18.53 6.76 -8.65
N THR A 285 -18.67 6.90 -7.33
CA THR A 285 -17.94 6.11 -6.33
C THR A 285 -18.77 5.97 -5.06
N VAL A 286 -18.75 4.76 -4.49
CA VAL A 286 -19.43 4.42 -3.24
C VAL A 286 -18.38 4.05 -2.19
N GLY A 287 -18.25 4.88 -1.17
CA GLY A 287 -17.43 4.59 0.01
C GLY A 287 -18.32 4.10 1.15
N MET A 288 -18.00 2.92 1.69
CA MET A 288 -18.67 2.37 2.87
C MET A 288 -17.63 2.13 3.95
N ALA A 289 -17.85 2.69 5.13
CA ALA A 289 -16.98 2.56 6.29
C ALA A 289 -17.80 2.24 7.53
N GLY A 290 -17.24 1.44 8.42
CA GLY A 290 -17.83 1.11 9.71
C GLY A 290 -16.80 1.18 10.83
N SER A 291 -17.28 1.28 12.07
CA SER A 291 -16.42 1.11 13.26
C SER A 291 -15.92 -0.33 13.41
N SER A 292 -16.52 -1.28 12.70
CA SER A 292 -16.26 -2.72 12.72
C SER A 292 -16.44 -3.34 11.32
N GLU A 293 -16.43 -4.67 11.23
CA GLU A 293 -16.61 -5.46 10.00
C GLU A 293 -17.84 -5.02 9.17
N ILE A 294 -17.59 -4.38 8.03
CA ILE A 294 -18.63 -3.77 7.19
C ILE A 294 -19.45 -4.81 6.44
N ARG A 295 -18.93 -6.03 6.22
CA ARG A 295 -19.67 -7.11 5.54
C ARG A 295 -20.92 -7.53 6.31
N SER A 296 -20.96 -7.26 7.62
CA SER A 296 -22.13 -7.50 8.47
C SER A 296 -23.20 -6.40 8.38
N LEU A 297 -22.89 -5.25 7.76
CA LEU A 297 -23.82 -4.13 7.68
C LEU A 297 -24.91 -4.40 6.63
N PRO A 298 -26.20 -4.20 6.94
CA PRO A 298 -27.29 -4.49 6.01
C PRO A 298 -27.14 -3.79 4.66
N LEU A 299 -26.82 -2.50 4.65
CA LEU A 299 -26.65 -1.73 3.41
C LEU A 299 -25.48 -2.24 2.57
N PHE A 300 -24.37 -2.61 3.21
CA PHE A 300 -23.23 -3.20 2.52
C PHE A 300 -23.65 -4.53 1.88
N SER A 301 -24.27 -5.43 2.65
CA SER A 301 -24.69 -6.74 2.17
C SER A 301 -25.66 -6.68 0.99
N TYR A 302 -26.53 -5.66 0.98
CA TYR A 302 -27.50 -5.44 -0.10
C TYR A 302 -26.84 -4.88 -1.38
N LEU A 303 -25.91 -3.93 -1.24
CA LEU A 303 -25.28 -3.27 -2.38
C LEU A 303 -24.08 -4.04 -2.95
N ASN A 304 -23.40 -4.86 -2.13
CA ASN A 304 -22.17 -5.57 -2.51
C ASN A 304 -22.25 -6.32 -3.84
N PRO A 305 -23.33 -7.06 -4.17
CA PRO A 305 -23.43 -7.78 -5.45
C PRO A 305 -23.44 -6.87 -6.69
N TYR A 306 -23.62 -5.57 -6.52
CA TYR A 306 -23.74 -4.57 -7.59
C TYR A 306 -22.54 -3.62 -7.67
N LEU A 307 -21.47 -3.93 -6.91
CA LEU A 307 -20.32 -3.07 -6.71
C LEU A 307 -19.03 -3.76 -7.14
N GLN A 308 -18.20 -3.03 -7.89
CA GLN A 308 -16.83 -3.40 -8.21
C GLN A 308 -15.87 -2.69 -7.25
N HIS A 309 -15.30 -3.43 -6.30
CA HIS A 309 -14.33 -2.91 -5.33
C HIS A 309 -13.06 -2.35 -6.00
N GLN A 310 -12.65 -1.16 -5.58
CA GLN A 310 -11.42 -0.50 -6.02
C GLN A 310 -10.31 -0.60 -4.97
N GLY A 311 -10.69 -0.82 -3.71
CA GLY A 311 -9.80 -0.98 -2.58
C GLY A 311 -10.51 -0.75 -1.26
N GLY A 312 -9.75 -0.80 -0.17
CA GLY A 312 -10.29 -0.56 1.16
C GLY A 312 -9.35 -1.05 2.26
N PHE A 313 -9.83 -1.03 3.49
CA PHE A 313 -9.03 -1.22 4.70
C PHE A 313 -9.39 -2.51 5.41
N ILE A 314 -8.37 -3.31 5.72
CA ILE A 314 -8.48 -4.55 6.47
C ILE A 314 -7.71 -4.39 7.77
N LYS A 315 -8.37 -4.66 8.90
CA LYS A 315 -7.73 -4.77 10.21
C LYS A 315 -7.52 -6.23 10.55
N PHE A 316 -6.35 -6.60 11.06
CA PHE A 316 -6.09 -7.99 11.45
C PHE A 316 -5.18 -8.05 12.69
N PRO A 317 -5.36 -9.07 13.54
CA PRO A 317 -4.48 -9.30 14.68
C PRO A 317 -3.18 -9.97 14.24
N TYR A 318 -2.06 -9.64 14.89
CA TYR A 318 -0.81 -10.37 14.77
C TYR A 318 -0.02 -10.29 16.07
N VAL A 319 0.66 -11.38 16.43
CA VAL A 319 1.40 -11.49 17.69
C VAL A 319 2.87 -11.15 17.45
N ILE A 320 3.37 -10.11 18.11
CA ILE A 320 4.79 -9.75 18.14
C ILE A 320 5.30 -9.99 19.57
N GLU A 321 6.32 -10.83 19.73
CA GLU A 321 6.94 -11.10 21.05
C GLU A 321 5.93 -11.52 22.15
N ASN A 322 4.92 -12.31 21.76
CA ASN A 322 3.79 -12.75 22.60
C ASN A 322 2.78 -11.65 23.00
N VAL A 323 2.85 -10.47 22.40
CA VAL A 323 1.85 -9.41 22.53
C VAL A 323 1.00 -9.39 21.26
N GLU A 324 -0.30 -9.60 21.40
CA GLU A 324 -1.24 -9.44 20.29
C GLU A 324 -1.47 -7.95 20.02
N ASP A 325 -1.23 -7.54 18.79
CA ASP A 325 -1.42 -6.17 18.32
C ASP A 325 -2.30 -6.17 17.07
N THR A 326 -2.99 -5.05 16.82
CA THR A 326 -3.87 -4.93 15.65
C THR A 326 -3.21 -4.07 14.57
N PHE A 327 -3.08 -4.64 13.37
CA PHE A 327 -2.52 -3.97 12.21
C PHE A 327 -3.61 -3.60 11.22
N THR A 328 -3.33 -2.61 10.39
CA THR A 328 -4.24 -2.18 9.31
C THR A 328 -3.48 -2.08 8.01
N ILE A 329 -4.00 -2.77 6.99
CA ILE A 329 -3.54 -2.63 5.62
C ILE A 329 -4.64 -2.00 4.76
N ARG A 330 -4.22 -1.24 3.76
CA ARG A 330 -5.07 -0.79 2.67
C ARG A 330 -4.71 -1.57 1.42
N ILE A 331 -5.70 -2.25 0.85
CA ILE A 331 -5.57 -2.95 -0.44
C ILE A 331 -5.88 -1.95 -1.56
N GLY A 332 -4.98 -1.85 -2.53
CA GLY A 332 -5.21 -1.12 -3.78
C GLY A 332 -5.34 -2.12 -4.93
N ILE A 333 -6.56 -2.33 -5.42
CA ILE A 333 -6.85 -3.30 -6.50
C ILE A 333 -6.20 -2.83 -7.81
N ASN A 334 -6.42 -1.58 -8.20
CA ASN A 334 -5.86 -1.02 -9.44
C ASN A 334 -4.34 -0.90 -9.41
N SER A 335 -3.77 -0.52 -8.26
CA SER A 335 -2.33 -0.36 -8.08
C SER A 335 -1.62 -1.68 -7.77
N LYS A 336 -2.35 -2.78 -7.54
CA LYS A 336 -1.83 -4.11 -7.20
C LYS A 336 -0.81 -4.04 -6.07
N SER A 337 -1.24 -3.41 -4.99
CA SER A 337 -0.36 -3.06 -3.88
C SER A 337 -1.07 -3.14 -2.55
N VAL A 338 -0.30 -3.41 -1.50
CA VAL A 338 -0.74 -3.33 -0.11
C VAL A 338 -0.02 -2.17 0.57
N VAL A 339 -0.75 -1.28 1.22
CA VAL A 339 -0.18 -0.18 2.00
C VAL A 339 -0.38 -0.47 3.49
N PHE A 340 0.71 -0.55 4.24
CA PHE A 340 0.65 -0.72 5.69
C PHE A 340 0.39 0.64 6.35
N VAL A 341 -0.77 0.80 6.99
CA VAL A 341 -1.23 2.10 7.51
C VAL A 341 -0.52 2.48 8.80
N SER A 342 -0.18 1.48 9.63
CA SER A 342 0.65 1.62 10.83
C SER A 342 2.11 1.29 10.53
N GLN A 343 3.01 1.60 11.48
CA GLN A 343 4.36 1.07 11.44
C GLN A 343 4.29 -0.44 11.69
N VAL A 344 4.98 -1.24 10.86
CA VAL A 344 4.96 -2.70 10.93
C VAL A 344 6.37 -3.25 11.09
N THR A 345 6.46 -4.55 11.35
CA THR A 345 7.71 -5.30 11.30
C THR A 345 7.81 -6.11 10.00
N GLU A 346 9.01 -6.57 9.66
CA GLU A 346 9.24 -7.50 8.55
C GLU A 346 8.40 -8.78 8.72
N ASP A 347 8.21 -9.25 9.96
CA ASP A 347 7.36 -10.41 10.26
C ASP A 347 5.89 -10.18 9.86
N VAL A 348 5.37 -8.98 10.09
CA VAL A 348 4.00 -8.62 9.69
C VAL A 348 3.88 -8.54 8.17
N ILE A 349 4.90 -8.02 7.48
CA ILE A 349 4.93 -8.03 6.01
C ILE A 349 4.98 -9.47 5.50
N ASP A 350 5.81 -10.34 6.09
CA ASP A 350 5.90 -11.74 5.70
C ASP A 350 4.61 -12.52 5.99
N PHE A 351 3.92 -12.21 7.08
CA PHE A 351 2.60 -12.77 7.38
C PHE A 351 1.59 -12.42 6.29
N VAL A 352 1.47 -11.14 5.92
CA VAL A 352 0.56 -10.73 4.83
C VAL A 352 0.97 -11.39 3.52
N ARG A 353 2.26 -11.41 3.21
CA ARG A 353 2.81 -12.01 2.00
C ARG A 353 2.50 -13.50 1.89
N SER A 354 2.70 -14.26 2.95
CA SER A 354 2.48 -15.71 2.97
C SER A 354 1.01 -16.14 2.99
N ARG A 355 0.09 -15.25 3.38
CA ARG A 355 -1.35 -15.54 3.46
C ARG A 355 -2.14 -15.04 2.27
N VAL A 356 -1.70 -13.93 1.68
CA VAL A 356 -2.46 -13.21 0.65
C VAL A 356 -1.77 -13.27 -0.70
N ILE A 357 -0.44 -13.21 -0.74
CA ILE A 357 0.30 -13.01 -2.00
C ILE A 357 0.77 -14.32 -2.63
N ILE A 358 1.18 -15.27 -1.79
CA ILE A 358 1.67 -16.62 -2.14
C ILE A 358 0.55 -17.60 -1.81
#